data_AF-A0A653RBD7-F1
#
_entry.id   AF-A0A653RBD7-F1
#
_cell.length_a   1.000
_cell.length_b   1.000
_cell.length_c   1.000
_cell.angle_alpha   90.00
_cell.angle_beta   90.00
_cell.angle_gamma   90.00
#
_symmetry.space_group_name_H-M   'P 1'
#
loop_
_entity.id
_entity.type
_entity.pdbx_description
1 polymer ?
#
loop_
_entity_poly.entity_id
_entity_poly.type
_entity_poly.pdbx_seq_one_letter_code
_entity_poly.pdbx_strand_id
1 'polypeptide(L)'
;MRTCALLCLAYLAMGAAPALAADRFSCGGSDARIEVLARDTRVAEERAEGVVTVSRNGLATLLRFRGIDFIGGQCVNAAEGRPLVVFQAFCGGSGCHDGANWGVIDPVLLRVLAVPTDTNREEAQQLLGAALPALKMISVEREARRQGVELF
;
A
#
# COMPACT_ATOMS: atom_id res chain seq x y z
N MET A 1 9.65 -55.43 36.05
CA MET A 1 9.60 -54.02 36.51
C MET A 1 10.34 -53.21 35.44
N ARG A 2 9.77 -52.72 34.33
CA ARG A 2 8.71 -51.71 34.10
C ARG A 2 8.96 -50.37 34.79
N THR A 3 9.66 -49.47 34.09
CA THR A 3 9.63 -47.98 34.21
C THR A 3 10.65 -47.43 33.18
N CYS A 4 10.49 -46.32 32.48
CA CYS A 4 9.39 -45.43 32.16
C CYS A 4 9.95 -44.58 31.00
N ALA A 5 9.36 -44.63 29.80
CA ALA A 5 9.81 -43.82 28.67
C ALA A 5 9.12 -42.45 28.75
N LEU A 6 9.87 -41.39 29.07
CA LEU A 6 9.41 -40.01 28.94
C LEU A 6 9.90 -39.46 27.60
N LEU A 7 9.03 -39.51 26.60
CA LEU A 7 9.14 -38.72 25.37
C LEU A 7 8.66 -37.30 25.68
N CYS A 8 9.59 -36.36 25.72
CA CYS A 8 9.27 -34.92 25.77
C CYS A 8 9.14 -34.42 24.32
N LEU A 9 7.92 -34.45 23.77
CA LEU A 9 7.61 -33.75 22.51
C LEU A 9 7.51 -32.25 22.80
N ALA A 10 8.56 -31.50 22.47
CA ALA A 10 8.51 -30.05 22.45
C ALA A 10 7.81 -29.58 21.16
N TYR A 11 6.54 -29.20 21.26
CA TYR A 11 5.82 -28.48 20.21
C TYR A 11 6.36 -27.04 20.15
N LEU A 12 7.20 -26.74 19.16
CA LEU A 12 7.52 -25.38 18.76
C LEU A 12 6.28 -24.79 18.06
N ALA A 13 5.47 -24.05 18.79
CA ALA A 13 4.43 -23.21 18.22
C ALA A 13 5.09 -22.05 17.46
N MET A 14 5.29 -22.23 16.15
CA MET A 14 5.55 -21.11 15.24
C MET A 14 4.28 -20.26 15.16
N GLY A 15 4.19 -19.23 16.00
CA GLY A 15 3.20 -18.18 15.83
C GLY A 15 3.44 -17.48 14.50
N ALA A 16 2.60 -17.75 13.50
CA ALA A 16 2.58 -16.96 12.27
C ALA A 16 2.14 -15.54 12.65
N ALA A 17 3.04 -14.57 12.51
CA ALA A 17 2.66 -13.17 12.62
C ALA A 17 1.57 -12.87 11.57
N PRO A 18 0.57 -12.04 11.89
CA PRO A 18 -0.45 -11.66 10.91
C PRO A 18 0.25 -11.05 9.70
N ALA A 19 0.04 -11.66 8.53
CA ALA A 19 0.54 -11.12 7.29
C ALA A 19 -0.28 -9.85 6.98
N LEU A 20 0.32 -8.68 7.19
CA LEU A 20 -0.21 -7.41 6.69
C LEU A 20 -0.48 -7.57 5.19
N ALA A 21 -1.67 -7.16 4.73
CA ALA A 21 -1.91 -7.05 3.29
C ALA A 21 -1.04 -5.91 2.75
N ALA A 22 0.17 -6.27 2.37
CA ALA A 22 1.10 -5.42 1.67
C ALA A 22 1.21 -5.94 0.24
N ASP A 23 0.72 -5.17 -0.74
CA ASP A 23 1.02 -5.45 -2.14
C ASP A 23 2.47 -4.99 -2.40
N ARG A 24 3.31 -5.94 -2.82
CA ARG A 24 4.73 -5.72 -3.12
C ARG A 24 4.97 -6.02 -4.59
N PHE A 25 5.73 -5.17 -5.25
CA PHE A 25 6.09 -5.36 -6.66
C PHE A 25 7.42 -4.65 -6.98
N SER A 26 8.12 -5.16 -7.99
CA SER A 26 9.33 -4.52 -8.50
C SER A 26 8.96 -3.52 -9.61
N CYS A 27 9.67 -2.39 -9.68
CA CYS A 27 9.50 -1.40 -10.74
C CYS A 27 10.81 -0.69 -11.04
N GLY A 28 11.34 -0.82 -12.28
CA GLY A 28 12.57 -0.14 -12.69
C GLY A 28 13.81 -0.44 -11.82
N GLY A 29 13.89 -1.65 -11.27
CA GLY A 29 14.97 -2.06 -10.35
C GLY A 29 14.81 -1.55 -8.91
N SER A 30 13.62 -1.06 -8.55
CA SER A 30 13.24 -0.65 -7.19
C SER A 30 12.19 -1.58 -6.62
N ASP A 31 12.12 -1.67 -5.29
CA ASP A 31 11.08 -2.38 -4.57
C ASP A 31 9.99 -1.40 -4.14
N ALA A 32 8.76 -1.64 -4.58
CA ALA A 32 7.59 -0.88 -4.18
C ALA A 32 6.71 -1.71 -3.24
N ARG A 33 6.20 -1.06 -2.20
CA ARG A 33 5.31 -1.65 -1.21
C ARG A 33 4.16 -0.69 -0.92
N ILE A 34 2.94 -1.21 -0.99
CA ILE A 34 1.71 -0.50 -0.62
C ILE A 34 1.06 -1.27 0.51
N GLU A 35 0.85 -0.60 1.63
CA GLU A 35 0.32 -1.22 2.85
C GLU A 35 -0.65 -0.30 3.57
N VAL A 36 -1.46 -0.87 4.46
CA VAL A 36 -2.27 -0.13 5.42
C VAL A 36 -1.68 -0.37 6.79
N LEU A 37 -1.42 0.70 7.55
CA LEU A 37 -0.97 0.63 8.92
C LEU A 37 -2.09 1.10 9.84
N ALA A 38 -2.53 0.22 10.74
CA ALA A 38 -3.50 0.57 11.76
C ALA A 38 -2.81 0.99 13.06
N ARG A 39 -3.43 1.89 13.81
CA ARG A 39 -2.95 2.39 15.09
C ARG A 39 -4.09 2.40 16.10
N ASP A 40 -3.81 1.93 17.30
CA ASP A 40 -4.73 2.08 18.42
C ASP A 40 -4.61 3.51 18.97
N THR A 41 -5.49 4.40 18.50
CA THR A 41 -5.53 5.82 18.88
C THR A 41 -6.97 6.29 19.08
N ARG A 42 -7.14 7.30 19.95
CA ARG A 42 -8.45 7.93 20.22
C ARG A 42 -8.95 8.79 19.07
N VAL A 43 -8.08 9.23 18.17
CA VAL A 43 -8.44 10.05 17.00
C VAL A 43 -8.80 9.13 15.84
N ALA A 44 -10.09 9.06 15.47
CA ALA A 44 -10.60 8.11 14.47
C ALA A 44 -9.84 8.19 13.13
N GLU A 45 -9.55 9.40 12.65
CA GLU A 45 -8.83 9.67 11.40
C GLU A 45 -7.36 9.19 11.42
N GLU A 46 -6.80 8.96 12.60
CA GLU A 46 -5.42 8.47 12.78
C GLU A 46 -5.35 6.96 13.00
N ARG A 47 -6.49 6.27 13.10
CA ARG A 47 -6.55 4.83 13.37
C ARG A 47 -6.07 3.98 12.21
N ALA A 48 -6.04 4.51 10.99
CA ALA A 48 -5.42 3.83 9.87
C ALA A 48 -4.84 4.82 8.84
N GLU A 49 -3.71 4.43 8.23
CA GLU A 49 -3.07 5.16 7.14
C GLU A 49 -2.64 4.21 6.02
N GLY A 50 -2.86 4.62 4.78
CA GLY A 50 -2.25 3.98 3.61
C GLY A 50 -0.81 4.47 3.45
N VAL A 51 0.12 3.57 3.17
CA VAL A 51 1.54 3.88 3.03
C VAL A 51 2.06 3.34 1.72
N VAL A 52 2.71 4.20 0.93
CA VAL A 52 3.45 3.84 -0.27
C VAL A 52 4.93 4.02 0.01
N THR A 53 5.70 2.95 -0.11
CA THR A 53 7.16 2.98 -0.02
C THR A 53 7.74 2.53 -1.35
N VAL A 54 8.62 3.33 -1.95
CA VAL A 54 9.45 2.91 -3.09
C VAL A 54 10.90 3.03 -2.64
N SER A 55 11.65 1.93 -2.74
CA SER A 55 13.02 1.85 -2.21
C SER A 55 13.99 1.28 -3.24
N ARG A 56 15.21 1.80 -3.21
CA ARG A 56 16.30 1.39 -4.10
C ARG A 56 17.64 1.69 -3.43
N ASN A 57 18.55 0.72 -3.41
CA ASN A 57 19.93 0.89 -2.92
C ASN A 57 20.02 1.54 -1.52
N GLY A 58 19.13 1.16 -0.59
CA GLY A 58 19.10 1.70 0.77
C GLY A 58 18.45 3.09 0.92
N LEU A 59 18.01 3.71 -0.17
CA LEU A 59 17.21 4.94 -0.16
C LEU A 59 15.73 4.60 -0.35
N ALA A 60 14.86 5.46 0.16
CA ALA A 60 13.42 5.28 0.04
C ALA A 60 12.67 6.60 -0.07
N THR A 61 11.59 6.57 -0.84
CA THR A 61 10.51 7.56 -0.84
C THR A 61 9.30 6.96 -0.17
N LEU A 62 8.76 7.67 0.82
CA LEU A 62 7.67 7.22 1.67
C LEU A 62 6.56 8.27 1.67
N LEU A 63 5.35 7.86 1.32
CA LEU A 63 4.14 8.68 1.36
C LEU A 63 3.11 8.03 2.27
N ARG A 64 2.40 8.86 3.06
CA ARG A 64 1.35 8.42 3.99
C ARG A 64 0.05 9.17 3.68
N PHE A 65 -1.06 8.45 3.71
CA PHE A 65 -2.39 8.97 3.40
C PHE A 65 -3.36 8.58 4.52
N ARG A 66 -4.06 9.57 5.07
CA ARG A 66 -5.09 9.42 6.10
C ARG A 66 -6.45 9.79 5.50
N GLY A 67 -7.53 9.33 6.12
CA GLY A 67 -8.89 9.66 5.67
C GLY A 67 -9.23 9.12 4.28
N ILE A 68 -8.54 8.05 3.85
CA ILE A 68 -8.82 7.34 2.60
C ILE A 68 -9.50 6.00 2.90
N ASP A 69 -10.34 5.54 1.98
CA ASP A 69 -11.05 4.26 2.10
C ASP A 69 -10.30 3.13 1.40
N PHE A 70 -9.55 3.47 0.35
CA PHE A 70 -8.84 2.49 -0.48
C PHE A 70 -7.46 2.99 -0.89
N ILE A 71 -6.49 2.07 -0.95
CA ILE A 71 -5.17 2.32 -1.53
C ILE A 71 -4.75 1.16 -2.42
N GLY A 72 -4.11 1.45 -3.55
CA GLY A 72 -3.61 0.42 -4.46
C GLY A 72 -2.59 0.98 -5.41
N GLY A 73 -1.86 0.12 -6.10
CA GLY A 73 -0.86 0.56 -7.09
C GLY A 73 -0.10 -0.60 -7.72
N GLN A 74 0.65 -0.27 -8.76
CA GLN A 74 1.44 -1.21 -9.54
C GLN A 74 2.56 -0.51 -10.30
N CYS A 75 3.41 -1.31 -10.94
CA CYS A 75 4.36 -0.80 -11.92
C CYS A 75 3.69 -0.68 -13.29
N VAL A 76 3.88 0.46 -13.96
CA VAL A 76 3.42 0.71 -15.32
C VAL A 76 4.60 1.17 -16.15
N ASN A 77 4.71 0.69 -17.40
CA ASN A 77 5.61 1.29 -18.37
C ASN A 77 4.86 2.44 -19.06
N ALA A 78 5.34 3.66 -18.88
CA ALA A 78 4.88 4.82 -19.63
C ALA A 78 5.11 4.62 -21.14
N ALA A 79 4.49 5.46 -21.98
CA ALA A 79 4.57 5.35 -23.44
C ALA A 79 6.02 5.28 -24.01
N GLU A 80 6.99 5.88 -23.31
CA GLU A 80 8.42 5.88 -23.68
C GLU A 80 9.20 4.67 -23.11
N GLY A 81 8.52 3.68 -22.52
CA GLY A 81 9.15 2.53 -21.85
C GLY A 81 9.72 2.85 -20.47
N ARG A 82 9.52 4.07 -19.96
CA ARG A 82 9.95 4.46 -18.61
C ARG A 82 9.08 3.78 -17.55
N PRO A 83 9.65 2.98 -16.62
CA PRO A 83 8.88 2.38 -15.54
C PRO A 83 8.46 3.45 -14.54
N LEU A 84 7.20 3.45 -14.14
CA LEU A 84 6.62 4.35 -13.14
C LEU A 84 5.84 3.52 -12.13
N VAL A 85 5.98 3.87 -10.85
CA VAL A 85 5.08 3.37 -9.80
C VAL A 85 3.85 4.25 -9.83
N VAL A 86 2.70 3.66 -10.16
CA VAL A 86 1.42 4.35 -10.23
C VAL A 86 0.53 3.80 -9.13
N PHE A 87 -0.04 4.69 -8.33
CA PHE A 87 -0.90 4.32 -7.21
C PHE A 87 -2.11 5.24 -7.13
N GLN A 88 -3.11 4.82 -6.37
CA GLN A 88 -4.29 5.61 -6.09
C GLN A 88 -4.59 5.52 -4.59
N ALA A 89 -4.90 6.66 -3.98
CA ALA A 89 -5.28 6.79 -2.58
C ALA A 89 -6.67 7.44 -2.52
N PHE A 90 -7.71 6.63 -2.53
CA PHE A 90 -9.08 7.01 -2.85
C PHE A 90 -9.95 7.07 -1.59
N CYS A 91 -10.78 8.12 -1.49
CA CYS A 91 -11.93 8.14 -0.57
C CYS A 91 -13.20 7.75 -1.35
N GLY A 92 -14.07 6.93 -0.76
CA GLY A 92 -15.25 6.32 -1.37
C GLY A 92 -16.59 6.88 -0.84
N GLY A 93 -16.58 8.06 -0.21
CA GLY A 93 -17.77 8.76 0.26
C GLY A 93 -18.46 9.61 -0.81
N SER A 94 -19.68 10.09 -0.53
CA SER A 94 -20.51 10.89 -1.46
C SER A 94 -19.92 12.25 -1.88
N GLY A 95 -18.84 12.70 -1.24
CA GLY A 95 -18.09 13.90 -1.62
C GLY A 95 -16.82 13.63 -2.41
N CYS A 96 -16.51 12.36 -2.69
CA CYS A 96 -15.25 11.96 -3.33
C CYS A 96 -15.40 11.89 -4.85
N HIS A 97 -14.39 12.40 -5.56
CA HIS A 97 -14.38 12.38 -7.02
C HIS A 97 -13.92 11.01 -7.54
N ASP A 98 -14.88 10.26 -8.09
CA ASP A 98 -14.61 8.97 -8.73
C ASP A 98 -13.54 9.09 -9.83
N GLY A 99 -12.53 8.21 -9.76
CA GLY A 99 -11.49 8.12 -10.79
C GLY A 99 -10.40 9.18 -10.75
N ALA A 100 -10.34 10.03 -9.72
CA ALA A 100 -9.22 10.93 -9.43
C ALA A 100 -8.25 10.32 -8.39
N ASN A 101 -7.46 11.12 -7.69
CA ASN A 101 -6.59 10.71 -6.57
C ASN A 101 -5.40 9.82 -6.96
N TRP A 102 -4.72 10.19 -8.04
CA TRP A 102 -3.60 9.42 -8.59
C TRP A 102 -2.24 9.90 -8.08
N GLY A 103 -1.37 8.97 -7.75
CA GLY A 103 0.02 9.24 -7.43
C GLY A 103 0.95 8.58 -8.43
N VAL A 104 2.06 9.27 -8.74
CA VAL A 104 3.08 8.77 -9.67
C VAL A 104 4.45 8.98 -9.07
N ILE A 105 5.25 7.94 -8.99
CA ILE A 105 6.64 7.98 -8.52
C ILE A 105 7.54 7.45 -9.64
N ASP A 106 8.60 8.19 -9.95
CA ASP A 106 9.76 7.69 -10.70
C ASP A 106 10.58 6.78 -9.77
N PRO A 107 10.58 5.45 -9.99
CA PRO A 107 11.28 4.53 -9.11
C PRO A 107 12.81 4.63 -9.27
N VAL A 108 13.30 5.07 -10.43
CA VAL A 108 14.74 5.16 -10.69
C VAL A 108 15.36 6.30 -9.89
N LEU A 109 14.66 7.44 -9.85
CA LEU A 109 15.10 8.64 -9.14
C LEU A 109 14.50 8.75 -7.72
N LEU A 110 13.64 7.80 -7.34
CA LEU A 110 12.80 7.86 -6.13
C LEU A 110 12.03 9.19 -6.02
N ARG A 111 11.66 9.80 -7.15
CA ARG A 111 11.05 11.13 -7.16
C ARG A 111 9.54 11.03 -7.29
N VAL A 112 8.82 11.73 -6.42
CA VAL A 112 7.37 11.91 -6.57
C VAL A 112 7.12 12.86 -7.73
N LEU A 113 6.40 12.40 -8.75
CA LEU A 113 6.01 13.18 -9.93
C LEU A 113 4.62 13.77 -9.78
N ALA A 114 3.71 13.05 -9.11
CA ALA A 114 2.38 13.52 -8.76
C ALA A 114 1.95 12.93 -7.41
N VAL A 115 1.23 13.72 -6.63
CA VAL A 115 0.55 13.29 -5.39
C VAL A 115 -0.95 13.20 -5.62
N PRO A 116 -1.66 12.23 -5.03
CA PRO A 116 -3.12 12.13 -5.11
C PRO A 116 -3.84 13.43 -4.76
N THR A 117 -4.70 13.89 -5.68
CA THR A 117 -5.68 14.97 -5.46
C THR A 117 -6.97 14.66 -6.23
N ASP A 118 -8.06 15.34 -5.87
CA ASP A 118 -9.38 15.14 -6.50
C ASP A 118 -9.46 15.60 -7.97
N THR A 119 -8.40 16.20 -8.52
CA THR A 119 -8.40 16.79 -9.87
C THR A 119 -7.25 16.33 -10.76
N ASN A 120 -6.30 15.52 -10.26
CA ASN A 120 -5.07 15.21 -11.00
C ASN A 120 -5.17 14.06 -12.03
N ARG A 121 -6.38 13.62 -12.40
CA ARG A 121 -6.56 12.51 -13.34
C ARG A 121 -5.88 12.78 -14.68
N GLU A 122 -6.07 13.97 -15.23
CA GLU A 122 -5.48 14.37 -16.52
C GLU A 122 -3.96 14.50 -16.43
N GLU A 123 -3.44 15.08 -15.35
CA GLU A 123 -2.00 15.17 -15.09
C GLU A 123 -1.35 13.78 -15.02
N ALA A 124 -1.98 12.83 -14.32
CA ALA A 124 -1.48 11.47 -14.23
C ALA A 124 -1.50 10.76 -15.61
N GLN A 125 -2.54 10.96 -16.42
CA GLN A 125 -2.58 10.44 -17.79
C GLN A 125 -1.45 11.01 -18.66
N GLN A 126 -1.18 12.31 -18.54
CA GLN A 126 -0.08 12.96 -19.27
C GLN A 126 1.29 12.40 -18.86
N LEU A 127 1.52 12.17 -17.56
CA LEU A 127 2.77 11.57 -17.07
C LEU A 127 3.01 10.14 -17.60
N LEU A 128 1.95 9.36 -17.77
CA LEU A 128 2.00 8.01 -18.31
C LEU A 128 2.11 8.00 -19.84
N GLY A 129 1.56 9.01 -20.52
CA GLY A 129 1.35 8.99 -21.97
C GLY A 129 0.37 7.89 -22.42
N ALA A 130 -0.48 7.41 -21.51
CA ALA A 130 -1.41 6.30 -21.71
C ALA A 130 -2.63 6.41 -20.79
N ALA A 131 -3.61 5.52 -20.99
CA ALA A 131 -4.75 5.39 -20.08
C ALA A 131 -4.29 4.97 -18.68
N LEU A 132 -4.97 5.48 -17.66
CA LEU A 132 -4.75 5.06 -16.27
C LEU A 132 -5.15 3.60 -16.11
N PRO A 133 -4.35 2.79 -15.41
CA PRO A 133 -4.64 1.36 -15.33
C PRO A 133 -5.70 1.08 -14.26
N ALA A 134 -6.38 -0.07 -14.38
CA ALA A 134 -7.16 -0.60 -13.27
C ALA A 134 -6.21 -1.09 -12.16
N LEU A 135 -6.44 -0.64 -10.93
CA LEU A 135 -5.64 -1.02 -9.77
C LEU A 135 -6.38 -2.04 -8.91
N LYS A 136 -5.64 -3.00 -8.36
CA LYS A 136 -6.12 -3.82 -7.25
C LYS A 136 -6.09 -2.97 -5.99
N MET A 137 -7.26 -2.73 -5.40
CA MET A 137 -7.41 -1.85 -4.25
C MET A 137 -7.48 -2.62 -2.93
N ILE A 138 -6.75 -2.12 -1.94
CA ILE A 138 -6.79 -2.54 -0.54
C ILE A 138 -7.77 -1.63 0.19
N SER A 139 -8.81 -2.21 0.79
CA SER A 139 -9.72 -1.49 1.69
C SER A 139 -9.00 -1.20 3.01
N VAL A 140 -8.93 0.07 3.39
CA VAL A 140 -8.28 0.54 4.61
C VAL A 140 -9.01 0.00 5.84
N GLU A 141 -10.34 0.10 5.85
CA GLU A 141 -11.16 -0.41 6.94
C GLU A 141 -10.98 -1.92 7.15
N ARG A 142 -11.09 -2.71 6.07
CA ARG A 142 -10.95 -4.16 6.17
C ARG A 142 -9.58 -4.55 6.70
N GLU A 143 -8.53 -3.84 6.28
CA GLU A 143 -7.17 -4.13 6.73
C GLU A 143 -6.90 -3.63 8.16
N ALA A 144 -7.50 -2.51 8.57
CA ALA A 144 -7.46 -2.04 9.95
C ALA A 144 -8.13 -3.04 10.91
N ARG A 145 -9.31 -3.56 10.54
CA ARG A 145 -10.00 -4.59 11.34
C ARG A 145 -9.19 -5.87 11.48
N ARG A 146 -8.48 -6.29 10.42
CA ARG A 146 -7.56 -7.44 10.48
C ARG A 146 -6.38 -7.22 11.43
N GLN A 147 -5.97 -5.97 11.59
CA GLN A 147 -4.95 -5.56 12.57
C GLN A 147 -5.53 -5.31 13.97
N GLY A 148 -6.82 -5.60 14.19
CA GLY A 148 -7.47 -5.47 15.49
C GLY A 148 -7.94 -4.04 15.83
N VAL A 149 -8.02 -3.16 14.83
CA VAL A 149 -8.45 -1.76 15.02
C VAL A 149 -9.79 -1.53 14.31
N GLU A 150 -10.79 -1.08 15.07
CA GLU A 150 -12.08 -0.65 14.54
C GLU A 150 -12.05 0.84 14.23
N LEU A 151 -12.43 1.21 13.00
CA LEU A 151 -12.47 2.60 12.57
C LEU A 151 -13.76 3.31 13.00
N PHE A 152 -14.83 2.55 13.31
CA PHE A 152 -16.16 3.04 13.67
C PHE A 152 -16.83 2.09 14.67
#